data_AF-A0A434GE34-F1
#
_entry.id   AF-A0A434GE34-F1
#
_cell.length_a   1.000
_cell.length_b   1.000
_cell.length_c   1.000
_cell.angle_alpha   90.00
_cell.angle_beta   90.00
_cell.angle_gamma   90.00
#
_symmetry.space_group_name_H-M   'P 1'
#
loop_
_entity.id
_entity.type
_entity.pdbx_description
1 polymer ?
#
loop_
_entity_poly.entity_id
_entity_poly.type
_entity_poly.pdbx_seq_one_letter_code
_entity_poly.pdbx_strand_id
1 'polypeptide(L)'
;PWKRIGKILDHNEVPHHNTREDPDYEWGIEGAQLVELPDGRVLLNATCFLPNGLRGNRQRVFFAIADDVAGPYVSMGPVLEPGQPGENGHSTVMIEGGQLSLFYQSRVATTDHRWRYGLARCDVALFSKVA
;
A
#
# COMPACT_ATOMS: atom_id res chain seq x y z
N PRO A 1 -17.98 0.17 23.13
CA PRO A 1 -17.40 -1.19 23.11
C PRO A 1 -17.20 -1.64 21.65
N TRP A 2 -16.15 -2.42 21.36
CA TRP A 2 -15.81 -2.86 20.00
C TRP A 2 -16.45 -4.22 19.66
N LYS A 3 -16.98 -4.37 18.43
CA LYS A 3 -17.49 -5.65 17.89
C LYS A 3 -16.64 -6.06 16.70
N ARG A 4 -16.16 -7.32 16.68
CA ARG A 4 -15.44 -7.88 15.53
C ARG A 4 -16.45 -8.19 14.42
N ILE A 5 -16.22 -7.64 13.22
CA ILE A 5 -17.13 -7.77 12.07
C ILE A 5 -16.59 -8.66 10.95
N GLY A 6 -15.30 -8.99 10.95
CA GLY A 6 -14.71 -9.89 9.97
C GLY A 6 -13.30 -9.47 9.55
N LYS A 7 -12.71 -10.25 8.65
CA LYS A 7 -11.46 -9.95 7.93
C LYS A 7 -11.83 -9.33 6.59
N ILE A 8 -11.17 -8.24 6.21
CA ILE A 8 -11.45 -7.50 4.97
C ILE A 8 -10.42 -7.78 3.85
N LEU A 9 -9.22 -8.21 4.24
CA LEU A 9 -8.10 -8.56 3.36
C LEU A 9 -7.19 -9.54 4.10
N ASP A 10 -6.79 -10.62 3.42
CA ASP A 10 -5.80 -11.58 3.87
C ASP A 10 -4.43 -11.31 3.24
N HIS A 11 -3.40 -11.78 3.92
CA HIS A 11 -2.03 -11.77 3.43
C HIS A 11 -1.90 -12.43 2.05
N ASN A 12 -2.56 -13.57 1.85
CA ASN A 12 -2.52 -14.33 0.60
C ASN A 12 -3.26 -13.66 -0.56
N GLU A 13 -4.04 -12.62 -0.28
CA GLU A 13 -4.77 -11.82 -1.27
C GLU A 13 -3.93 -10.62 -1.78
N VAL A 14 -2.70 -10.47 -1.28
CA VAL A 14 -1.73 -9.46 -1.74
C VAL A 14 -0.60 -10.15 -2.52
N PRO A 15 -0.71 -10.25 -3.86
CA PRO A 15 0.23 -11.03 -4.68
C PRO A 15 1.66 -10.46 -4.70
N HIS A 16 1.83 -9.23 -4.23
CA HIS A 16 3.13 -8.55 -4.14
C HIS A 16 3.87 -8.83 -2.83
N HIS A 17 3.23 -9.46 -1.84
CA HIS A 17 3.82 -9.73 -0.54
C HIS A 17 4.61 -11.05 -0.54
N ASN A 18 5.71 -11.14 0.21
CA ASN A 18 6.34 -12.41 0.55
C ASN A 18 5.39 -13.30 1.34
N THR A 19 5.44 -14.63 1.15
CA THR A 19 4.56 -15.54 1.88
C THR A 19 5.07 -15.78 3.30
N ARG A 20 4.22 -16.33 4.18
CA ARG A 20 4.60 -16.63 5.57
C ARG A 20 5.69 -17.69 5.66
N GLU A 21 5.77 -18.57 4.67
CA GLU A 21 6.75 -19.65 4.56
C GLU A 21 8.10 -19.16 4.03
N ASP A 22 8.19 -17.89 3.59
CA ASP A 22 9.43 -17.28 3.12
C ASP A 22 10.46 -17.21 4.28
N PRO A 23 11.69 -17.72 4.11
CA PRO A 23 12.73 -17.67 5.14
C PRO A 23 13.08 -16.24 5.60
N ASP A 24 12.84 -15.26 4.73
CA ASP A 24 13.01 -13.85 5.00
C ASP A 24 11.66 -13.17 5.26
N TYR A 25 10.65 -13.86 5.78
CA TYR A 25 9.44 -13.22 6.28
C TYR A 25 9.78 -12.22 7.40
N GLU A 26 9.52 -10.93 7.17
CA GLU A 26 9.80 -9.85 8.14
C GLU A 26 8.53 -9.51 8.92
N TRP A 27 7.53 -8.92 8.25
CA TRP A 27 6.26 -8.47 8.84
C TRP A 27 5.08 -8.77 7.91
N GLY A 28 3.85 -8.64 8.42
CA GLY A 28 2.63 -8.79 7.60
C GLY A 28 2.21 -7.46 6.96
N ILE A 29 1.03 -7.45 6.33
CA ILE A 29 0.40 -6.21 5.86
C ILE A 29 0.11 -5.25 7.03
N GLU A 30 0.46 -3.98 6.87
CA GLU A 30 0.40 -3.00 7.96
C GLU A 30 0.08 -1.58 7.50
N GLY A 31 -0.10 -0.66 8.45
CA GLY A 31 -0.25 0.78 8.17
C GLY A 31 -1.51 1.14 7.39
N ALA A 32 -2.62 0.44 7.65
CA ALA A 32 -3.86 0.61 6.91
C ALA A 32 -4.47 2.02 7.09
N GLN A 33 -4.85 2.62 5.97
CA GLN A 33 -5.72 3.80 5.89
C GLN A 33 -6.82 3.54 4.86
N LEU A 34 -8.08 3.80 5.21
CA LEU A 34 -9.21 3.76 4.29
C LEU A 34 -9.59 5.16 3.86
N VAL A 35 -9.80 5.35 2.56
CA VAL A 35 -10.24 6.62 1.97
C VAL A 35 -11.34 6.35 0.95
N GLU A 36 -12.43 7.10 1.05
CA GLU A 36 -13.54 7.02 0.09
C GLU A 36 -13.13 7.65 -1.25
N LEU A 37 -13.41 6.94 -2.33
CA LEU A 37 -13.24 7.42 -3.70
C LEU A 37 -14.47 8.23 -4.14
N PRO A 38 -14.35 9.13 -5.13
CA PRO A 38 -15.48 9.93 -5.62
C PRO A 38 -16.67 9.13 -6.16
N ASP A 39 -16.47 7.86 -6.50
CA ASP A 39 -17.52 6.94 -6.96
C ASP A 39 -18.16 6.12 -5.83
N GLY A 40 -17.79 6.39 -4.56
CA GLY A 40 -18.33 5.73 -3.37
C GLY A 40 -17.61 4.45 -2.97
N ARG A 41 -16.68 3.93 -3.79
CA ARG A 41 -15.83 2.80 -3.41
C ARG A 41 -14.81 3.20 -2.36
N VAL A 42 -14.20 2.22 -1.70
CA VAL A 42 -13.20 2.43 -0.65
C VAL A 42 -11.82 2.01 -1.13
N LEU A 43 -10.86 2.92 -1.05
CA LEU A 43 -9.44 2.67 -1.27
C LEU A 43 -8.76 2.35 0.06
N LEU A 44 -8.12 1.20 0.16
CA LEU A 44 -7.17 0.87 1.21
C LEU A 44 -5.75 1.24 0.75
N ASN A 45 -5.10 2.13 1.48
CA ASN A 45 -3.66 2.40 1.43
C ASN A 45 -2.97 1.60 2.55
N ALA A 46 -1.96 0.80 2.22
CA ALA A 46 -1.26 -0.03 3.20
C ALA A 46 0.19 -0.32 2.77
N THR A 47 0.94 -0.98 3.66
CA THR A 47 2.33 -1.38 3.46
C THR A 47 2.46 -2.89 3.37
N CYS A 48 3.33 -3.37 2.48
CA CYS A 48 3.69 -4.78 2.31
C CYS A 48 5.21 -4.96 2.12
N PHE A 49 5.68 -6.21 2.11
CA PHE A 49 7.10 -6.56 1.91
C PHE A 49 7.25 -7.50 0.71
N LEU A 50 8.07 -7.13 -0.27
CA LEU A 50 8.27 -7.93 -1.47
C LEU A 50 8.88 -9.33 -1.18
N PRO A 51 8.57 -10.36 -2.00
CA PRO A 51 9.18 -11.69 -1.90
C PRO A 51 10.68 -11.69 -2.19
N ASN A 52 11.14 -10.80 -3.07
CA ASN A 52 12.52 -10.77 -3.53
C ASN A 52 13.20 -9.45 -3.14
N GLY A 53 14.52 -9.50 -2.98
CA GLY A 53 15.37 -8.35 -2.67
C GLY A 53 16.12 -8.52 -1.35
N LEU A 54 17.10 -7.64 -1.11
CA LEU A 54 17.84 -7.64 0.14
C LEU A 54 16.96 -7.09 1.27
N ARG A 55 17.16 -7.59 2.50
CA ARG A 55 16.55 -7.00 3.70
C ARG A 55 16.79 -5.50 3.72
N GLY A 56 15.75 -4.74 4.06
CA GLY A 56 15.80 -3.29 4.01
C GLY A 56 15.70 -2.67 2.61
N ASN A 57 15.25 -3.42 1.61
CA ASN A 57 14.89 -2.89 0.29
C ASN A 57 13.51 -3.39 -0.20
N ARG A 58 12.71 -3.96 0.70
CA ARG A 58 11.51 -4.75 0.34
C ARG A 58 10.20 -4.10 0.74
N GLN A 59 10.21 -3.16 1.69
CA GLN A 59 9.00 -2.46 2.08
C GLN A 59 8.44 -1.64 0.91
N ARG A 60 7.13 -1.75 0.68
CA ARG A 60 6.38 -1.07 -0.39
C ARG A 60 5.05 -0.55 0.13
N VAL A 61 4.57 0.52 -0.49
CA VAL A 61 3.17 0.96 -0.37
C VAL A 61 2.36 0.30 -1.49
N PHE A 62 1.19 -0.24 -1.14
CA PHE A 62 0.24 -0.81 -2.08
C PHE A 62 -1.17 -0.26 -1.84
N PHE A 63 -2.02 -0.39 -2.85
CA PHE A 63 -3.43 -0.05 -2.76
C PHE A 63 -4.31 -1.30 -2.90
N ALA A 64 -5.52 -1.25 -2.36
CA ALA A 64 -6.58 -2.22 -2.63
C ALA A 64 -7.94 -1.51 -2.68
N ILE A 65 -8.92 -2.05 -3.39
CA ILE A 65 -10.25 -1.43 -3.55
C ILE A 65 -11.36 -2.38 -3.11
N ALA A 66 -12.40 -1.85 -2.50
CA ALA A 66 -13.66 -2.54 -2.23
C ALA A 66 -14.86 -1.64 -2.50
N ASP A 67 -16.03 -2.25 -2.71
CA ASP A 67 -17.30 -1.51 -2.82
C ASP A 67 -17.85 -1.05 -1.46
N ASP A 68 -17.42 -1.69 -0.37
CA ASP A 68 -17.83 -1.38 1.01
C ASP A 68 -16.62 -1.43 1.96
N VAL A 69 -16.71 -0.70 3.08
CA VAL A 69 -15.67 -0.66 4.12
C VAL A 69 -15.32 -2.05 4.67
N ALA A 70 -16.29 -2.97 4.70
CA ALA A 70 -16.14 -4.36 5.15
C ALA A 70 -15.51 -5.28 4.09
N GLY A 71 -15.17 -4.78 2.91
CA GLY A 71 -14.53 -5.54 1.85
C GLY A 71 -15.52 -6.40 1.03
N PRO A 72 -15.02 -7.44 0.32
CA PRO A 72 -13.61 -7.83 0.22
C PRO A 72 -12.78 -6.80 -0.54
N TYR A 73 -11.52 -6.62 -0.13
CA TYR A 73 -10.60 -5.74 -0.85
C TYR A 73 -9.81 -6.52 -1.90
N VAL A 74 -9.70 -5.95 -3.09
CA VAL A 74 -8.89 -6.48 -4.19
C VAL A 74 -7.61 -5.68 -4.29
N SER A 75 -6.45 -6.32 -4.13
CA SER A 75 -5.14 -5.67 -4.23
C SER A 75 -4.88 -5.13 -5.64
N MET A 76 -4.30 -3.93 -5.69
CA MET A 76 -4.02 -3.18 -6.91
C MET A 76 -2.51 -3.11 -7.12
N GLY A 77 -2.09 -3.39 -8.36
CA GLY A 77 -0.71 -3.26 -8.81
C GLY A 77 -0.55 -2.21 -9.93
N PRO A 78 0.68 -1.71 -10.17
CA PRO A 78 1.90 -2.03 -9.43
C PRO A 78 2.00 -1.30 -8.08
N VAL A 79 2.84 -1.83 -7.18
CA VAL A 79 3.22 -1.15 -5.92
C VAL A 79 4.09 0.09 -6.19
N LEU A 80 4.22 0.99 -5.21
CA LEU A 80 5.09 2.16 -5.33
C LEU A 80 6.57 1.78 -5.23
N GLU A 81 7.28 1.82 -6.37
CA GLU A 81 8.73 1.63 -6.40
C GLU A 81 9.51 2.89 -5.93
N PRO A 82 10.59 2.73 -5.14
CA PRO A 82 11.45 3.84 -4.70
C PRO A 82 12.36 4.41 -5.80
N GLY A 83 12.32 3.86 -7.02
CA GLY A 83 13.11 4.30 -8.19
C GLY A 83 14.59 3.92 -8.17
N GLN A 84 15.10 3.46 -7.03
CA GLN A 84 16.46 2.99 -6.80
C GLN A 84 16.48 2.10 -5.53
N PRO A 85 17.60 1.42 -5.19
CA PRO A 85 17.64 0.58 -3.99
C PRO A 85 17.18 1.33 -2.74
N GLY A 86 16.14 0.82 -2.09
CA GLY A 86 15.48 1.46 -0.97
C GLY A 86 14.07 0.91 -0.70
N GLU A 87 13.32 1.68 0.09
CA GLU A 87 12.02 1.30 0.66
C GLU A 87 11.06 2.48 0.67
N ASN A 88 9.77 2.18 0.54
CA ASN A 88 8.67 3.10 0.79
C ASN A 88 7.67 2.46 1.75
N GLY A 89 7.17 3.19 2.74
CA GLY A 89 6.20 2.68 3.71
C GLY A 89 5.54 3.80 4.51
N HIS A 90 4.79 3.44 5.55
CA HIS A 90 4.17 4.36 6.51
C HIS A 90 3.53 5.58 5.82
N SER A 91 2.54 5.30 4.97
CA SER A 91 1.96 6.29 4.08
C SER A 91 0.60 6.79 4.53
N THR A 92 0.18 7.90 3.93
CA THR A 92 -1.19 8.40 3.97
C THR A 92 -1.56 9.02 2.61
N VAL A 93 -2.84 9.03 2.27
CA VAL A 93 -3.37 9.64 1.05
C VAL A 93 -4.36 10.75 1.34
N MET A 94 -4.40 11.72 0.44
CA MET A 94 -5.41 12.79 0.36
C MET A 94 -6.00 12.79 -1.05
N ILE A 95 -7.32 12.96 -1.16
CA ILE A 95 -8.00 13.09 -2.46
C ILE A 95 -8.59 14.49 -2.57
N GLU A 96 -8.19 15.22 -3.61
CA GLU A 96 -8.66 16.59 -3.90
C GLU A 96 -8.89 16.72 -5.41
N GLY A 97 -10.08 17.15 -5.83
CA GLY A 97 -10.34 17.50 -7.24
C GLY A 97 -10.02 16.39 -8.27
N GLY A 98 -10.27 15.12 -7.92
CA GLY A 98 -9.98 13.97 -8.78
C GLY A 98 -8.52 13.49 -8.78
N GLN A 99 -7.66 14.12 -7.98
CA GLN A 99 -6.26 13.75 -7.78
C GLN A 99 -6.05 13.09 -6.42
N LEU A 100 -5.29 11.99 -6.41
CA LEU A 100 -4.77 11.38 -5.20
C LEU A 100 -3.35 11.88 -4.97
N SER A 101 -3.08 12.41 -3.78
CA SER A 101 -1.74 12.71 -3.28
C SER A 101 -1.33 11.69 -2.21
N LEU A 102 -0.27 10.94 -2.47
CA LEU A 102 0.32 9.95 -1.57
C LEU A 102 1.54 10.55 -0.86
N PHE A 103 1.48 10.62 0.46
CA PHE A 103 2.58 10.98 1.34
C PHE A 103 3.15 9.69 1.94
N TYR A 104 4.45 9.46 1.84
CA TYR A 104 5.06 8.21 2.27
C TYR A 104 6.43 8.44 2.87
N GLN A 105 6.84 7.59 3.82
CA GLN A 105 8.23 7.51 4.22
C GLN A 105 9.04 6.80 3.14
N SER A 106 10.22 7.30 2.87
CA SER A 106 11.16 6.74 1.91
C SER A 106 12.56 6.75 2.48
N ARG A 107 13.32 5.71 2.18
CA ARG A 107 14.78 5.68 2.34
C ARG A 107 15.40 5.00 1.14
N VAL A 108 16.56 5.48 0.73
CA VAL A 108 17.21 4.99 -0.48
C VAL A 108 18.72 5.18 -0.44
N ALA A 109 19.43 4.46 -1.30
CA ALA A 109 20.89 4.41 -1.32
C ALA A 109 21.57 5.78 -1.50
N THR A 110 21.09 6.64 -2.41
CA THR A 110 21.74 7.95 -2.68
C THR A 110 21.69 8.93 -1.51
N THR A 111 20.84 8.65 -0.51
CA THR A 111 20.75 9.45 0.72
C THR A 111 21.35 8.76 1.93
N ASP A 112 22.20 7.75 1.72
CA ASP A 112 22.74 6.89 2.78
C ASP A 112 21.62 6.29 3.63
N HIS A 113 20.53 5.87 2.96
CA HIS A 113 19.35 5.30 3.59
C HIS A 113 18.71 6.14 4.72
N ARG A 114 18.92 7.47 4.75
CA ARG A 114 18.20 8.37 5.64
C ARG A 114 16.70 8.37 5.35
N TRP A 115 15.90 8.22 6.40
CA TRP A 115 14.45 8.33 6.35
C TRP A 115 14.00 9.76 6.06
N ARG A 116 13.01 9.89 5.17
CA ARG A 116 12.44 11.15 4.72
C ARG A 116 11.02 10.96 4.23
N TYR A 117 10.27 12.03 4.08
CA TYR A 117 8.97 12.00 3.42
C TYR A 117 9.10 12.28 1.93
N GLY A 118 8.36 11.50 1.14
CA GLY A 118 8.12 11.70 -0.28
C GLY A 118 6.67 12.07 -0.55
N LEU A 119 6.43 12.61 -1.73
CA LEU A 119 5.11 12.92 -2.26
C LEU A 119 5.00 12.33 -3.67
N ALA A 120 3.93 11.58 -3.92
CA ALA A 120 3.56 11.08 -5.24
C ALA A 120 2.11 11.49 -5.55
N ARG A 121 1.76 11.57 -6.83
CA ARG A 121 0.40 11.92 -7.27
C ARG A 121 -0.05 11.05 -8.43
N CYS A 122 -1.35 10.78 -8.49
CA CYS A 122 -1.97 10.16 -9.66
C CYS A 122 -3.44 10.59 -9.79
N ASP A 123 -4.00 10.43 -10.99
CA ASP A 123 -5.43 10.61 -11.22
C ASP A 123 -6.23 9.47 -10.58
N VAL A 124 -7.30 9.82 -9.85
CA VAL A 124 -8.21 8.84 -9.25
C VAL A 124 -8.91 7.98 -10.33
N ALA A 125 -9.03 8.50 -11.55
CA ALA A 125 -9.57 7.76 -12.70
C ALA A 125 -8.80 6.47 -13.03
N LEU A 126 -7.56 6.30 -12.53
CA LEU A 126 -6.82 5.05 -12.65
C LEU A 126 -7.50 3.88 -11.92
N PHE A 127 -8.21 4.17 -10.83
CA PHE A 127 -8.92 3.18 -10.01
C PHE A 127 -10.27 2.77 -10.62
N SER A 128 -10.80 3.55 -11.56
CA SER A 128 -12.05 3.26 -12.27
C SER A 128 -11.93 2.12 -13.29
N LYS A 129 -10.71 1.75 -13.67
CA LYS A 129 -10.42 0.75 -14.70
C LYS A 129 -10.32 -0.68 -14.16
N VAL A 130 -10.45 -0.84 -12.84
CA VAL A 130 -10.44 -2.14 -12.18
C VAL A 130 -11.88 -2.44 -11.77
N ALA A 131 -12.55 -3.13 -12.67
CA ALA A 131 -13.89 -3.71 -12.56
C ALA A 131 -13.84 -5.11 -13.20
#